data_AF-A0A7C7SYX0-F1
#
_entry.id   AF-A0A7C7SYX0-F1
#
_cell.length_a   1.000
_cell.length_b   1.000
_cell.length_c   1.000
_cell.angle_alpha   90.00
_cell.angle_beta   90.00
_cell.angle_gamma   90.00
#
_symmetry.space_group_name_H-M   'P 1'
#
loop_
_entity.id
_entity.type
_entity.pdbx_description
1 polymer ?
#
loop_
_entity_poly.entity_id
_entity_poly.type
_entity_poly.pdbx_seq_one_letter_code
_entity_poly.pdbx_strand_id
1 'polypeptide(L)'
;ARYGKNVVLMRDMTDTMYNPARRPFVSHFMGTDLIVEHIEKWVCPTITSDQLIGGETFRFAGDRRPHVVIAMAEREYKTNQTLPAWAISHLGKQYRVTLIHANEKDRHDLPGIEAALEDADLLLVSVRRRALPAKQLAAVQRFVKSGKPVLGIRTANHAFSLRGTAPPDGCNVWETFDADVIGGSYSGHHKDGATAKIAVTKGRARHPILRGVAIDKLVGHGSLYQVSPLNAGADPLLTGTVGGQFTEPLAWTNTTKFGGKAFYTSLGHSDDLQQSDVRQLLQNAVAWLLNSND
;
A
#
# COMPACT_ATOMS: atom_id res chain seq x y z
N ALA A 1 -6.84 -31.68 -8.02
CA ALA A 1 -5.40 -31.60 -7.67
C ALA A 1 -4.52 -31.84 -8.89
N ARG A 2 -3.47 -31.03 -9.12
CA ARG A 2 -2.61 -31.05 -10.31
C ARG A 2 -1.76 -32.34 -10.46
N TYR A 3 -1.53 -33.07 -9.37
CA TYR A 3 -0.69 -34.29 -9.33
C TYR A 3 -1.39 -35.49 -8.66
N GLY A 4 -2.72 -35.53 -8.67
CA GLY A 4 -3.48 -36.66 -8.10
C GLY A 4 -3.50 -36.78 -6.57
N LYS A 5 -2.92 -35.82 -5.84
CA LYS A 5 -2.98 -35.74 -4.36
C LYS A 5 -3.58 -34.42 -3.90
N ASN A 6 -4.47 -34.46 -2.92
CA ASN A 6 -4.98 -33.25 -2.26
C ASN A 6 -3.95 -32.80 -1.22
N VAL A 7 -3.12 -31.83 -1.59
CA VAL A 7 -2.02 -31.31 -0.76
C VAL A 7 -2.28 -29.86 -0.44
N VAL A 8 -1.94 -29.48 0.78
CA VAL A 8 -1.81 -28.10 1.23
C VAL A 8 -0.46 -27.93 1.93
N LEU A 9 0.12 -26.72 1.88
CA LEU A 9 1.32 -26.38 2.64
C LEU A 9 0.92 -25.67 3.94
N MET A 10 1.46 -26.09 5.08
CA MET A 10 1.34 -25.34 6.34
C MET A 10 2.39 -24.21 6.36
N ARG A 11 1.99 -23.02 5.95
CA ARG A 11 2.94 -21.94 5.62
C ARG A 11 3.66 -21.35 6.83
N ASP A 12 2.98 -21.24 7.95
CA ASP A 12 3.50 -20.60 9.16
C ASP A 12 4.48 -21.49 9.94
N MET A 13 4.38 -22.81 9.80
CA MET A 13 5.36 -23.77 10.34
C MET A 13 6.38 -24.26 9.29
N THR A 14 6.46 -23.61 8.13
CA THR A 14 7.46 -23.91 7.10
C THR A 14 8.68 -23.02 7.26
N ASP A 15 9.87 -23.63 7.21
CA ASP A 15 11.13 -22.92 7.09
C ASP A 15 11.85 -23.34 5.81
N THR A 16 12.62 -22.43 5.21
CA THR A 16 13.36 -22.69 3.99
C THR A 16 14.85 -22.49 4.20
N MET A 17 15.67 -23.34 3.56
CA MET A 17 17.11 -23.12 3.54
C MET A 17 17.44 -22.00 2.55
N TYR A 18 17.38 -20.75 3.01
CA TYR A 18 17.74 -19.56 2.23
C TYR A 18 18.99 -18.87 2.81
N ASN A 19 19.87 -18.41 1.94
CA ASN A 19 21.05 -17.62 2.33
C ASN A 19 20.81 -16.13 2.01
N PRO A 20 20.66 -15.24 3.01
CA PRO A 20 20.47 -13.80 2.80
C PRO A 20 21.58 -13.11 2.00
N ALA A 21 22.79 -13.70 1.93
CA ALA A 21 23.89 -13.20 1.12
C ALA A 21 23.76 -13.53 -0.38
N ARG A 22 22.73 -14.28 -0.79
CA ARG A 22 22.43 -14.58 -2.20
C ARG A 22 21.18 -13.85 -2.64
N ARG A 23 21.11 -13.52 -3.94
CA ARG A 23 19.92 -12.92 -4.57
C ARG A 23 18.65 -13.69 -4.13
N PRO A 24 17.55 -13.01 -3.73
CA PRO A 24 17.25 -11.58 -3.89
C PRO A 24 17.77 -10.63 -2.80
N PHE A 25 18.68 -11.07 -1.92
CA PHE A 25 19.26 -10.27 -0.83
C PHE A 25 18.21 -9.76 0.17
N VAL A 26 17.28 -10.63 0.54
CA VAL A 26 16.24 -10.35 1.53
C VAL A 26 16.57 -11.02 2.87
N SER A 27 15.79 -10.75 3.92
CA SER A 27 15.95 -11.46 5.20
C SER A 27 15.68 -12.96 5.04
N HIS A 28 16.17 -13.79 5.98
CA HIS A 28 15.87 -15.24 6.01
C HIS A 28 14.37 -15.50 5.89
N PHE A 29 13.58 -14.84 6.74
CA PHE A 29 12.13 -14.99 6.78
C PHE A 29 11.45 -14.52 5.49
N MET A 30 11.91 -13.42 4.87
CA MET A 30 11.39 -13.02 3.54
C MET A 30 11.74 -14.04 2.45
N GLY A 31 12.90 -14.70 2.53
CA GLY A 31 13.23 -15.82 1.64
C GLY A 31 12.18 -16.94 1.74
N THR A 32 11.78 -17.28 2.96
CA THR A 32 10.70 -18.22 3.24
C THR A 32 9.36 -17.73 2.71
N ASP A 33 9.00 -16.46 2.95
CA ASP A 33 7.77 -15.84 2.44
C ASP A 33 7.67 -15.98 0.91
N LEU A 34 8.76 -15.72 0.17
CA LEU A 34 8.81 -15.83 -1.29
C LEU A 34 8.63 -17.27 -1.79
N ILE A 35 9.13 -18.27 -1.06
CA ILE A 35 8.94 -19.68 -1.40
C ILE A 35 7.48 -20.08 -1.16
N VAL A 36 6.88 -19.64 -0.04
CA VAL A 36 5.46 -19.85 0.24
C VAL A 36 4.60 -19.25 -0.88
N GLU A 37 4.85 -18.00 -1.27
CA GLU A 37 4.15 -17.35 -2.39
C GLU A 37 4.28 -18.14 -3.70
N HIS A 38 5.47 -18.63 -4.00
CA HIS A 38 5.70 -19.45 -5.18
C HIS A 38 4.88 -20.77 -5.13
N ILE A 39 4.83 -21.42 -3.97
CA ILE A 39 4.06 -22.65 -3.76
C ILE A 39 2.55 -22.37 -3.92
N GLU A 40 2.04 -21.31 -3.29
CA GLU A 40 0.65 -20.87 -3.41
C GLU A 40 0.25 -20.63 -4.87
N LYS A 41 1.15 -20.02 -5.64
CA LYS A 41 0.89 -19.67 -7.03
C LYS A 41 0.93 -20.87 -7.99
N TRP A 42 1.85 -21.81 -7.79
CA TRP A 42 2.17 -22.81 -8.82
C TRP A 42 1.94 -24.26 -8.41
N VAL A 43 1.87 -24.55 -7.11
CA VAL A 43 1.92 -25.91 -6.57
C VAL A 43 0.60 -26.28 -5.88
N CYS A 44 0.26 -25.63 -4.77
CA CYS A 44 -0.94 -25.94 -3.99
C CYS A 44 -1.37 -24.77 -3.08
N PRO A 45 -2.63 -24.76 -2.60
CA PRO A 45 -3.06 -23.85 -1.55
C PRO A 45 -2.26 -24.03 -0.26
N THR A 46 -2.29 -23.03 0.60
CA THR A 46 -1.69 -23.06 1.94
C THR A 46 -2.76 -23.05 3.02
N ILE A 47 -2.36 -23.51 4.21
CA ILE A 47 -3.08 -23.38 5.47
C ILE A 47 -2.13 -22.82 6.53
N THR A 48 -2.70 -22.33 7.63
CA THR A 48 -1.96 -21.96 8.84
C THR A 48 -2.20 -22.97 9.95
N SER A 49 -1.35 -23.00 10.98
CA SER A 49 -1.40 -23.99 12.05
C SER A 49 -2.74 -23.94 12.81
N ASP A 50 -3.25 -22.75 13.08
CA ASP A 50 -4.52 -22.52 13.77
C ASP A 50 -5.72 -23.16 13.05
N GLN A 51 -5.67 -23.32 11.73
CA GLN A 51 -6.73 -24.01 10.98
C GLN A 51 -6.84 -25.50 11.31
N LEU A 52 -5.78 -26.10 11.89
CA LEU A 52 -5.76 -27.48 12.34
C LEU A 52 -5.84 -27.62 13.86
N ILE A 53 -5.15 -26.77 14.61
CA ILE A 53 -5.03 -26.91 16.08
C ILE A 53 -5.79 -25.82 16.87
N GLY A 54 -6.39 -24.84 16.19
CA GLY A 54 -7.00 -23.66 16.81
C GLY A 54 -5.98 -22.67 17.37
N GLY A 55 -6.46 -21.57 17.93
CA GLY A 55 -5.63 -20.55 18.56
C GLY A 55 -5.07 -19.51 17.58
N GLU A 56 -3.81 -19.13 17.78
CA GLU A 56 -3.12 -18.15 16.94
C GLU A 56 -2.21 -18.84 15.92
N THR A 57 -1.96 -18.16 14.80
CA THR A 57 -0.99 -18.62 13.79
C THR A 57 0.40 -18.75 14.41
N PHE A 58 1.16 -19.78 14.03
CA PHE A 58 2.52 -19.91 14.53
C PHE A 58 3.39 -18.77 14.00
N ARG A 59 4.29 -18.25 14.83
CA ARG A 59 5.30 -17.27 14.41
C ARG A 59 6.65 -17.65 14.98
N PHE A 60 7.66 -17.75 14.11
CA PHE A 60 9.03 -17.94 14.54
C PHE A 60 9.43 -16.81 15.48
N ALA A 61 9.93 -17.15 16.68
CA ALA A 61 10.30 -16.17 17.70
C ALA A 61 11.36 -15.15 17.23
N GLY A 62 12.16 -15.53 16.23
CA GLY A 62 13.14 -14.66 15.59
C GLY A 62 12.57 -13.66 14.57
N ASP A 63 11.34 -13.85 14.08
CA ASP A 63 10.74 -12.93 13.12
C ASP A 63 10.02 -11.78 13.84
N ARG A 64 10.75 -10.70 14.08
CA ARG A 64 10.25 -9.46 14.71
C ARG A 64 9.96 -8.35 13.71
N ARG A 65 9.94 -8.65 12.41
CA ARG A 65 9.69 -7.65 11.37
C ARG A 65 8.26 -7.08 11.50
N PRO A 66 8.07 -5.75 11.39
CA PRO A 66 6.73 -5.19 11.25
C PRO A 66 6.08 -5.67 9.94
N HIS A 67 4.76 -5.80 9.94
CA HIS A 67 3.99 -6.31 8.83
C HIS A 67 3.40 -5.19 7.97
N VAL A 68 3.81 -5.15 6.70
CA VAL A 68 3.27 -4.24 5.69
C VAL A 68 2.36 -5.01 4.73
N VAL A 69 1.09 -4.66 4.69
CA VAL A 69 0.13 -5.18 3.69
C VAL A 69 0.02 -4.19 2.55
N ILE A 70 0.19 -4.66 1.31
CA ILE A 70 0.10 -3.84 0.10
C ILE A 70 -1.11 -4.30 -0.72
N ALA A 71 -2.19 -3.51 -0.70
CA ALA A 71 -3.41 -3.77 -1.45
C ALA A 71 -3.38 -3.08 -2.83
N MET A 72 -3.46 -3.88 -3.90
CA MET A 72 -3.28 -3.46 -5.28
C MET A 72 -4.48 -3.88 -6.14
N ALA A 73 -5.30 -2.89 -6.49
CA ALA A 73 -6.50 -3.11 -7.30
C ALA A 73 -6.85 -1.88 -8.14
N GLU A 74 -5.86 -1.25 -8.73
CA GLU A 74 -6.02 -0.28 -9.80
C GLU A 74 -5.57 -0.89 -11.15
N ARG A 75 -6.02 -0.32 -12.27
CA ARG A 75 -5.74 -0.85 -13.63
C ARG A 75 -5.06 0.17 -14.55
N GLU A 76 -4.76 1.36 -14.04
CA GLU A 76 -4.28 2.51 -14.82
C GLU A 76 -2.76 2.62 -14.81
N TYR A 77 -2.12 2.34 -13.67
CA TYR A 77 -0.72 2.68 -13.40
C TYR A 77 0.18 1.46 -13.22
N LYS A 78 -0.38 0.25 -13.38
CA LYS A 78 0.35 -1.04 -13.29
C LYS A 78 1.06 -1.23 -11.94
N THR A 79 0.48 -0.71 -10.87
CA THR A 79 1.04 -0.82 -9.51
C THR A 79 1.10 -2.27 -9.03
N ASN A 80 0.24 -3.14 -9.58
CA ASN A 80 0.32 -4.59 -9.40
C ASN A 80 1.60 -5.24 -9.95
N GLN A 81 2.41 -4.52 -10.73
CA GLN A 81 3.71 -4.98 -11.24
C GLN A 81 4.86 -4.22 -10.57
N THR A 82 4.72 -2.90 -10.41
CA THR A 82 5.80 -2.05 -9.90
C THR A 82 5.97 -2.13 -8.39
N LEU A 83 4.88 -2.19 -7.62
CA LEU A 83 4.96 -2.27 -6.15
C LEU A 83 5.53 -3.60 -5.64
N PRO A 84 5.21 -4.78 -6.19
CA PRO A 84 5.85 -6.03 -5.77
C PRO A 84 7.38 -5.98 -5.93
N ALA A 85 7.86 -5.51 -7.08
CA ALA A 85 9.29 -5.39 -7.35
C ALA A 85 9.98 -4.40 -6.40
N TRP A 86 9.33 -3.26 -6.14
CA TRP A 86 9.82 -2.28 -5.17
C TRP A 86 9.83 -2.85 -3.74
N ALA A 87 8.77 -3.52 -3.30
CA ALA A 87 8.65 -4.04 -1.95
C ALA A 87 9.71 -5.10 -1.65
N ILE A 88 9.97 -6.02 -2.59
CA ILE A 88 11.05 -7.01 -2.44
C ILE A 88 12.40 -6.32 -2.27
N SER A 89 12.69 -5.32 -3.10
CA SER A 89 14.00 -4.66 -3.14
C SER A 89 14.25 -3.65 -2.01
N HIS A 90 13.21 -2.98 -1.51
CA HIS A 90 13.34 -1.88 -0.55
C HIS A 90 12.80 -2.21 0.85
N LEU A 91 11.86 -3.16 0.96
CA LEU A 91 11.22 -3.52 2.23
C LEU A 91 11.63 -4.91 2.74
N GLY A 92 11.92 -5.88 1.85
CA GLY A 92 12.08 -7.29 2.22
C GLY A 92 13.21 -7.65 3.21
N LYS A 93 14.10 -6.72 3.51
CA LYS A 93 15.11 -6.87 4.57
C LYS A 93 14.58 -6.54 5.97
N GLN A 94 13.66 -5.58 6.08
CA GLN A 94 13.24 -5.00 7.36
C GLN A 94 11.80 -5.35 7.73
N TYR A 95 10.96 -5.64 6.73
CA TYR A 95 9.53 -5.82 6.90
C TYR A 95 9.10 -7.20 6.42
N ARG A 96 8.05 -7.74 7.03
CA ARG A 96 7.23 -8.79 6.42
C ARG A 96 6.26 -8.11 5.46
N VAL A 97 6.14 -8.60 4.23
CA VAL A 97 5.30 -7.97 3.22
C VAL A 97 4.27 -8.97 2.72
N THR A 98 2.99 -8.61 2.79
CA THR A 98 1.90 -9.37 2.16
C THR A 98 1.35 -8.56 0.99
N LEU A 99 1.31 -9.18 -0.19
CA LEU A 99 0.78 -8.58 -1.41
C LEU A 99 -0.66 -9.05 -1.63
N ILE A 100 -1.61 -8.11 -1.66
CA ILE A 100 -3.01 -8.38 -1.96
C ILE A 100 -3.31 -7.88 -3.37
N HIS A 101 -3.60 -8.81 -4.28
CA HIS A 101 -3.98 -8.52 -5.65
C HIS A 101 -5.50 -8.55 -5.80
N ALA A 102 -6.03 -7.73 -6.72
CA ALA A 102 -7.42 -7.84 -7.14
C ALA A 102 -7.73 -9.24 -7.69
N ASN A 103 -8.92 -9.76 -7.38
CA ASN A 103 -9.43 -10.94 -8.06
C ASN A 103 -9.62 -10.64 -9.56
N GLU A 104 -9.19 -11.57 -10.41
CA GLU A 104 -9.26 -11.43 -11.86
C GLU A 104 -10.71 -11.46 -12.39
N LYS A 105 -11.58 -12.21 -11.72
CA LYS A 105 -12.98 -12.45 -12.12
C LYS A 105 -13.96 -11.51 -11.45
N ASP A 106 -13.66 -11.09 -10.22
CA ASP A 106 -14.46 -10.12 -9.50
C ASP A 106 -13.63 -8.89 -9.15
N ARG A 107 -13.99 -7.76 -9.75
CA ARG A 107 -13.30 -6.51 -9.54
C ARG A 107 -13.42 -6.06 -8.06
N HIS A 108 -14.48 -6.42 -7.36
CA HIS A 108 -14.78 -5.95 -6.01
C HIS A 108 -14.05 -6.72 -4.92
N ASP A 109 -13.54 -7.90 -5.26
CA ASP A 109 -12.92 -8.83 -4.33
C ASP A 109 -11.39 -8.62 -4.24
N LEU A 110 -10.89 -8.55 -3.00
CA LEU A 110 -9.48 -8.52 -2.63
C LEU A 110 -9.15 -9.77 -1.78
N PRO A 111 -8.91 -10.92 -2.41
CA PRO A 111 -8.73 -12.19 -1.70
C PRO A 111 -7.65 -12.12 -0.62
N GLY A 112 -7.99 -12.54 0.59
CA GLY A 112 -7.07 -12.65 1.72
C GLY A 112 -6.82 -11.35 2.48
N ILE A 113 -7.45 -10.23 2.10
CA ILE A 113 -7.23 -8.95 2.79
C ILE A 113 -7.69 -8.98 4.26
N GLU A 114 -8.74 -9.73 4.59
CA GLU A 114 -9.22 -9.83 5.97
C GLU A 114 -8.15 -10.45 6.88
N ALA A 115 -7.63 -11.61 6.48
CA ALA A 115 -6.62 -12.34 7.23
C ALA A 115 -5.30 -11.55 7.30
N ALA A 116 -4.89 -10.92 6.20
CA ALA A 116 -3.66 -10.13 6.15
C ALA A 116 -3.70 -8.92 7.11
N LEU A 117 -4.87 -8.33 7.35
CA LEU A 117 -5.03 -7.16 8.20
C LEU A 117 -5.14 -7.47 9.71
N GLU A 118 -5.26 -8.74 10.11
CA GLU A 118 -5.38 -9.12 11.52
C GLU A 118 -4.14 -8.71 12.34
N ASP A 119 -2.95 -8.90 11.77
CA ASP A 119 -1.67 -8.62 12.42
C ASP A 119 -0.81 -7.60 11.64
N ALA A 120 -1.42 -6.89 10.68
CA ALA A 120 -0.73 -5.83 9.93
C ALA A 120 -0.36 -4.66 10.83
N ASP A 121 0.81 -4.05 10.59
CA ASP A 121 1.25 -2.81 11.23
C ASP A 121 1.06 -1.60 10.30
N LEU A 122 1.05 -1.81 8.98
CA LEU A 122 0.84 -0.77 7.96
C LEU A 122 0.01 -1.32 6.79
N LEU A 123 -0.96 -0.54 6.33
CA LEU A 123 -1.68 -0.77 5.08
C LEU A 123 -1.25 0.23 4.01
N LEU A 124 -0.66 -0.26 2.93
CA LEU A 124 -0.44 0.48 1.69
C LEU A 124 -1.60 0.25 0.73
N VAL A 125 -2.26 1.32 0.29
CA VAL A 125 -3.42 1.29 -0.60
C VAL A 125 -3.03 1.80 -1.99
N SER A 126 -3.19 0.96 -3.00
CA SER A 126 -3.20 1.29 -4.42
C SER A 126 -4.43 0.67 -5.09
N VAL A 127 -5.59 1.20 -4.71
CA VAL A 127 -6.91 0.67 -5.10
C VAL A 127 -7.70 1.78 -5.76
N ARG A 128 -8.46 1.47 -6.81
CA ARG A 128 -9.27 2.44 -7.54
C ARG A 128 -10.73 2.01 -7.60
N ARG A 129 -11.63 2.81 -7.02
CA ARG A 129 -13.08 2.73 -7.22
C ARG A 129 -13.62 1.30 -7.08
N ARG A 130 -13.49 0.70 -5.89
CA ARG A 130 -13.99 -0.64 -5.56
C ARG A 130 -14.99 -0.55 -4.39
N ALA A 131 -16.21 -1.03 -4.58
CA ALA A 131 -16.99 -1.53 -3.43
C ALA A 131 -16.38 -2.88 -3.03
N LEU A 132 -16.10 -3.13 -1.76
CA LEU A 132 -15.58 -4.43 -1.32
C LEU A 132 -16.71 -5.27 -0.71
N PRO A 133 -16.65 -6.60 -0.76
CA PRO A 133 -17.47 -7.46 0.08
C PRO A 133 -17.51 -6.95 1.53
N ALA A 134 -18.69 -7.01 2.16
CA ALA A 134 -18.90 -6.36 3.46
C ALA A 134 -17.85 -6.73 4.53
N LYS A 135 -17.40 -8.00 4.54
CA LYS A 135 -16.36 -8.49 5.46
C LYS A 135 -14.98 -7.87 5.18
N GLN A 136 -14.61 -7.71 3.91
CA GLN A 136 -13.36 -7.09 3.48
C GLN A 136 -13.31 -5.61 3.83
N LEU A 137 -14.37 -4.85 3.51
CA LEU A 137 -14.41 -3.44 3.90
C LEU A 137 -14.39 -3.28 5.43
N ALA A 138 -15.09 -4.16 6.16
CA ALA A 138 -15.07 -4.14 7.62
C ALA A 138 -13.67 -4.40 8.20
N ALA A 139 -12.86 -5.26 7.59
CA ALA A 139 -11.47 -5.48 7.99
C ALA A 139 -10.61 -4.21 7.79
N VAL A 140 -10.73 -3.56 6.62
CA VAL A 140 -10.06 -2.27 6.34
C VAL A 140 -10.50 -1.21 7.35
N GLN A 141 -11.80 -1.11 7.63
CA GLN A 141 -12.33 -0.17 8.61
C GLN A 141 -11.80 -0.43 10.02
N ARG A 142 -11.75 -1.70 10.48
CA ARG A 142 -11.20 -2.04 11.80
C ARG A 142 -9.72 -1.65 11.90
N PHE A 143 -8.92 -1.98 10.87
CA PHE A 143 -7.51 -1.61 10.82
C PHE A 143 -7.34 -0.09 10.98
N VAL A 144 -8.00 0.70 10.13
CA VAL A 144 -7.88 2.17 10.15
C VAL A 144 -8.42 2.78 11.44
N LYS A 145 -9.58 2.32 11.92
CA LYS A 145 -10.21 2.83 13.15
C LYS A 145 -9.43 2.48 14.42
N SER A 146 -8.52 1.50 14.37
CA SER A 146 -7.60 1.20 15.48
C SER A 146 -6.43 2.17 15.59
N GLY A 147 -6.34 3.18 14.72
CA GLY A 147 -5.26 4.16 14.69
C GLY A 147 -4.00 3.67 13.97
N LYS A 148 -4.04 2.49 13.32
CA LYS A 148 -2.91 1.97 12.57
C LYS A 148 -2.64 2.80 11.30
N PRO A 149 -1.37 2.92 10.89
CA PRO A 149 -0.97 3.82 9.82
C PRO A 149 -1.40 3.35 8.43
N VAL A 150 -1.59 4.32 7.51
CA VAL A 150 -1.96 4.08 6.10
C VAL A 150 -1.01 4.82 5.15
N LEU A 151 -0.55 4.13 4.11
CA LEU A 151 0.17 4.74 2.99
C LEU A 151 -0.73 4.70 1.74
N GLY A 152 -1.16 5.84 1.23
CA GLY A 152 -1.93 5.94 -0.01
C GLY A 152 -1.07 6.34 -1.20
N ILE A 153 -1.25 5.68 -2.34
CA ILE A 153 -0.67 6.13 -3.62
C ILE A 153 -1.74 6.33 -4.69
N ARG A 154 -1.56 7.35 -5.53
CA ARG A 154 -2.44 7.64 -6.69
C ARG A 154 -3.93 7.53 -6.31
N THR A 155 -4.59 6.50 -6.81
CA THR A 155 -6.05 6.31 -6.71
C THR A 155 -6.54 5.98 -5.31
N ALA A 156 -5.64 5.83 -4.33
CA ALA A 156 -5.97 5.60 -2.93
C ALA A 156 -6.93 6.64 -2.34
N ASN A 157 -6.83 7.91 -2.76
CA ASN A 157 -7.76 8.98 -2.36
C ASN A 157 -9.18 8.79 -2.88
N HIS A 158 -9.45 7.72 -3.64
CA HIS A 158 -10.78 7.30 -4.01
C HIS A 158 -10.90 5.78 -4.16
N ALA A 159 -10.17 5.04 -3.30
CA ALA A 159 -10.11 3.59 -3.33
C ALA A 159 -11.48 2.92 -3.21
N PHE A 160 -12.24 3.31 -2.18
CA PHE A 160 -13.47 2.61 -1.78
C PHE A 160 -14.75 3.41 -2.06
N SER A 161 -14.68 4.35 -3.01
CA SER A 161 -15.81 5.19 -3.41
C SER A 161 -16.28 4.81 -4.82
N LEU A 162 -17.61 4.72 -5.02
CA LEU A 162 -18.21 4.56 -6.35
C LEU A 162 -18.85 5.86 -6.85
N ARG A 163 -18.45 7.02 -6.30
CA ARG A 163 -18.98 8.34 -6.64
C ARG A 163 -20.51 8.40 -6.46
N GLY A 164 -20.99 7.84 -5.36
CA GLY A 164 -22.43 7.82 -5.04
C GLY A 164 -23.25 6.81 -5.85
N THR A 165 -22.63 5.98 -6.69
CA THR A 165 -23.32 4.83 -7.31
C THR A 165 -23.52 3.74 -6.26
N ALA A 166 -24.69 3.09 -6.28
CA ALA A 166 -24.99 1.99 -5.36
C ALA A 166 -23.97 0.83 -5.53
N PRO A 167 -23.48 0.25 -4.43
CA PRO A 167 -22.64 -0.93 -4.51
C PRO A 167 -23.45 -2.17 -4.97
N PRO A 168 -22.80 -3.18 -5.57
CA PRO A 168 -23.42 -4.48 -5.79
C PRO A 168 -23.89 -5.13 -4.49
N ASP A 169 -24.84 -6.07 -4.58
CA ASP A 169 -25.35 -6.81 -3.41
C ASP A 169 -24.21 -7.46 -2.62
N GLY A 170 -24.25 -7.32 -1.29
CA GLY A 170 -23.23 -7.84 -0.37
C GLY A 170 -21.92 -7.06 -0.33
N CYS A 171 -21.77 -6.01 -1.15
CA CYS A 171 -20.62 -5.11 -1.13
C CYS A 171 -20.95 -3.76 -0.47
N ASN A 172 -19.93 -3.12 0.09
CA ASN A 172 -20.01 -1.80 0.71
C ASN A 172 -18.96 -0.85 0.15
N VAL A 173 -19.20 0.45 0.33
CA VAL A 173 -18.28 1.55 -0.01
C VAL A 173 -17.93 2.36 1.23
N TRP A 174 -16.80 3.06 1.18
CA TRP A 174 -16.42 4.10 2.14
C TRP A 174 -16.18 5.39 1.36
N GLU A 175 -17.29 6.09 1.06
CA GLU A 175 -17.27 7.30 0.23
C GLU A 175 -16.40 8.42 0.82
N THR A 176 -16.34 8.52 2.15
CA THR A 176 -15.53 9.51 2.87
C THR A 176 -14.10 9.07 3.16
N PHE A 177 -13.61 7.96 2.59
CA PHE A 177 -12.27 7.44 2.89
C PHE A 177 -11.15 8.49 2.67
N ASP A 178 -11.27 9.32 1.63
CA ASP A 178 -10.32 10.40 1.38
C ASP A 178 -10.25 11.37 2.57
N ALA A 179 -11.39 11.92 2.97
CA ALA A 179 -11.48 12.86 4.06
C ALA A 179 -11.15 12.23 5.43
N ASP A 180 -11.62 11.01 5.69
CA ASP A 180 -11.46 10.33 6.98
C ASP A 180 -10.02 9.84 7.20
N VAL A 181 -9.28 9.50 6.14
CA VAL A 181 -7.97 8.80 6.22
C VAL A 181 -6.86 9.59 5.55
N ILE A 182 -7.00 9.87 4.25
CA ILE A 182 -5.95 10.52 3.46
C ILE A 182 -5.82 12.00 3.80
N GLY A 183 -6.91 12.66 4.19
CA GLY A 183 -6.96 14.10 4.50
C GLY A 183 -7.08 15.00 3.28
N GLY A 184 -7.44 14.45 2.10
CA GLY A 184 -7.67 15.21 0.87
C GLY A 184 -9.14 15.43 0.54
N SER A 185 -9.38 16.16 -0.55
CA SER A 185 -10.71 16.35 -1.15
C SER A 185 -10.69 16.13 -2.67
N TYR A 186 -10.37 14.91 -3.10
CA TYR A 186 -10.24 14.56 -4.51
C TYR A 186 -11.50 14.90 -5.31
N SER A 187 -11.37 15.81 -6.27
CA SER A 187 -12.47 16.28 -7.12
C SER A 187 -12.25 16.02 -8.61
N GLY A 188 -11.06 15.55 -8.99
CA GLY A 188 -10.70 15.31 -10.38
C GLY A 188 -9.21 15.46 -10.62
N HIS A 189 -8.85 15.76 -11.87
CA HIS A 189 -7.47 15.96 -12.28
C HIS A 189 -7.40 16.97 -13.43
N HIS A 190 -6.26 17.65 -13.51
CA HIS A 190 -5.92 18.46 -14.68
C HIS A 190 -5.65 17.54 -15.88
N LYS A 191 -5.84 18.07 -17.10
CA LYS A 191 -5.77 17.32 -18.37
C LYS A 191 -4.54 16.41 -18.45
N ASP A 192 -4.77 15.21 -19.01
CA ASP A 192 -3.75 14.18 -19.21
C ASP A 192 -2.60 14.65 -20.12
N GLY A 193 -1.42 14.07 -19.91
CA GLY A 193 -0.24 14.23 -20.77
C GLY A 193 0.75 15.34 -20.37
N ALA A 194 0.43 16.17 -19.37
CA ALA A 194 1.38 17.13 -18.82
C ALA A 194 2.16 16.52 -17.64
N THR A 195 3.49 16.55 -17.71
CA THR A 195 4.32 16.24 -16.55
C THR A 195 4.18 17.32 -15.48
N ALA A 196 4.14 16.91 -14.22
CA ALA A 196 4.13 17.82 -13.09
C ALA A 196 5.56 18.16 -12.67
N LYS A 197 5.87 19.46 -12.59
CA LYS A 197 7.08 19.94 -11.91
C LYS A 197 6.85 19.85 -10.41
N ILE A 198 7.76 19.19 -9.71
CA ILE A 198 7.63 18.92 -8.27
C ILE A 198 8.47 19.92 -7.48
N ALA A 199 7.93 20.41 -6.37
CA ALA A 199 8.62 21.30 -5.45
C ALA A 199 8.34 20.92 -3.99
N VAL A 200 9.28 21.26 -3.11
CA VAL A 200 9.11 21.11 -1.66
C VAL A 200 8.23 22.24 -1.13
N THR A 201 7.23 21.91 -0.32
CA THR A 201 6.44 22.92 0.39
C THR A 201 7.33 23.71 1.35
N LYS A 202 7.12 25.04 1.41
CA LYS A 202 7.91 25.94 2.25
C LYS A 202 7.99 25.42 3.70
N GLY A 203 9.21 25.28 4.23
CA GLY A 203 9.44 24.82 5.60
C GLY A 203 9.44 23.30 5.82
N ARG A 204 9.26 22.49 4.77
CA ARG A 204 9.20 21.01 4.87
C ARG A 204 10.42 20.24 4.40
N ALA A 205 11.45 20.93 3.90
CA ALA A 205 12.66 20.29 3.36
C ALA A 205 13.40 19.34 4.32
N ARG A 206 13.20 19.48 5.64
CA ARG A 206 13.83 18.62 6.66
C ARG A 206 12.95 17.45 7.12
N HIS A 207 11.74 17.28 6.57
CA HIS A 207 10.84 16.21 6.96
C HIS A 207 11.49 14.83 6.70
N PRO A 208 11.41 13.86 7.63
CA PRO A 208 12.07 12.56 7.49
C PRO A 208 11.77 11.83 6.16
N ILE A 209 10.53 11.93 5.68
CA ILE A 209 10.10 11.36 4.39
C ILE A 209 10.93 11.88 3.21
N LEU A 210 11.39 13.13 3.25
CA LEU A 210 12.15 13.76 2.15
C LEU A 210 13.67 13.52 2.25
N ARG A 211 14.15 12.81 3.28
CA ARG A 211 15.59 12.61 3.51
C ARG A 211 16.23 11.83 2.35
N GLY A 212 17.26 12.42 1.74
CA GLY A 212 18.02 11.78 0.67
C GLY A 212 17.27 11.69 -0.66
N VAL A 213 16.17 12.42 -0.83
CA VAL A 213 15.38 12.48 -2.06
C VAL A 213 15.72 13.76 -2.83
N ALA A 214 16.20 13.64 -4.07
CA ALA A 214 16.51 14.77 -4.95
C ALA A 214 15.24 15.33 -5.61
N ILE A 215 14.43 16.06 -4.84
CA ILE A 215 13.12 16.57 -5.27
C ILE A 215 13.19 17.47 -6.52
N ASP A 216 14.27 18.24 -6.66
CA ASP A 216 14.52 19.13 -7.80
C ASP A 216 14.71 18.38 -9.13
N LYS A 217 15.00 17.07 -9.07
CA LYS A 217 15.17 16.19 -10.24
C LYS A 217 13.94 15.35 -10.53
N LEU A 218 12.95 15.35 -9.64
CA LEU A 218 11.74 14.55 -9.82
C LEU A 218 10.81 15.17 -10.86
N VAL A 219 10.24 14.28 -11.68
CA VAL A 219 9.18 14.62 -12.63
C VAL A 219 7.98 13.73 -12.33
N GLY A 220 6.80 14.32 -12.16
CA GLY A 220 5.56 13.57 -12.02
C GLY A 220 4.99 13.22 -13.40
N HIS A 221 4.83 11.94 -13.70
CA HIS A 221 4.37 11.45 -15.00
C HIS A 221 2.86 11.15 -15.05
N GLY A 222 2.20 11.04 -13.89
CA GLY A 222 0.74 10.92 -13.82
C GLY A 222 0.03 12.28 -13.83
N SER A 223 -1.26 12.30 -14.22
CA SER A 223 -2.10 13.50 -14.15
C SER A 223 -2.10 14.09 -12.73
N LEU A 224 -2.01 15.42 -12.64
CA LEU A 224 -2.06 16.16 -11.37
C LEU A 224 -3.49 16.18 -10.84
N TYR A 225 -3.69 15.68 -9.63
CA TYR A 225 -5.01 15.58 -9.01
C TYR A 225 -5.41 16.88 -8.33
N GLN A 226 -6.68 17.24 -8.44
CA GLN A 226 -7.30 18.36 -7.74
C GLN A 226 -7.74 17.85 -6.36
N VAL A 227 -7.02 18.27 -5.32
CA VAL A 227 -7.15 17.69 -3.96
C VAL A 227 -7.33 18.74 -2.87
N SER A 228 -7.27 20.02 -3.25
CA SER A 228 -7.47 21.14 -2.34
C SER A 228 -8.97 21.45 -2.12
N PRO A 229 -9.36 21.94 -0.92
CA PRO A 229 -8.52 22.11 0.26
C PRO A 229 -8.19 20.79 0.96
N LEU A 230 -6.99 20.67 1.53
CA LEU A 230 -6.67 19.58 2.45
C LEU A 230 -7.33 19.81 3.82
N ASN A 231 -7.60 18.73 4.54
CA ASN A 231 -8.12 18.79 5.90
C ASN A 231 -7.12 19.42 6.87
N ALA A 232 -7.60 19.97 8.00
CA ALA A 232 -6.77 20.67 8.98
C ALA A 232 -5.64 19.80 9.59
N GLY A 233 -5.81 18.47 9.60
CA GLY A 233 -4.80 17.52 10.07
C GLY A 233 -3.73 17.16 9.04
N ALA A 234 -3.85 17.66 7.80
CA ALA A 234 -2.95 17.33 6.71
C ALA A 234 -1.80 18.34 6.59
N ASP A 235 -0.58 17.84 6.40
CA ASP A 235 0.62 18.64 6.23
C ASP A 235 1.27 18.40 4.86
N PRO A 236 1.10 19.33 3.90
CA PRO A 236 1.64 19.17 2.55
C PRO A 236 3.16 19.24 2.54
N LEU A 237 3.81 18.17 2.06
CA LEU A 237 5.27 18.07 1.94
C LEU A 237 5.77 18.47 0.55
N LEU A 238 5.04 18.07 -0.49
CA LEU A 238 5.36 18.34 -1.89
C LEU A 238 4.16 18.93 -2.61
N THR A 239 4.42 19.83 -3.56
CA THR A 239 3.45 20.32 -4.53
C THR A 239 3.85 19.92 -5.94
N GLY A 240 2.86 19.78 -6.81
CA GLY A 240 3.04 19.58 -8.24
C GLY A 240 2.44 20.74 -9.02
N THR A 241 3.14 21.22 -10.05
CA THR A 241 2.65 22.26 -10.95
C THR A 241 2.61 21.76 -12.40
N VAL A 242 1.47 21.91 -13.06
CA VAL A 242 1.29 21.61 -14.50
C VAL A 242 0.94 22.88 -15.29
N GLY A 243 1.47 22.98 -16.51
CA GLY A 243 1.26 24.14 -17.40
C GLY A 243 1.75 25.48 -16.84
N GLY A 244 2.56 25.47 -15.77
CA GLY A 244 3.03 26.68 -15.08
C GLY A 244 1.97 27.46 -14.31
N GLN A 245 0.74 26.93 -14.23
CA GLN A 245 -0.42 27.66 -13.68
C GLN A 245 -1.11 26.91 -12.56
N PHE A 246 -1.36 25.61 -12.75
CA PHE A 246 -2.13 24.81 -11.80
C PHE A 246 -1.19 24.13 -10.82
N THR A 247 -1.31 24.46 -9.53
CA THR A 247 -0.49 23.90 -8.46
C THR A 247 -1.38 23.26 -7.40
N GLU A 248 -1.10 22.00 -7.08
CA GLU A 248 -1.83 21.21 -6.09
C GLU A 248 -0.85 20.49 -5.16
N PRO A 249 -1.24 20.17 -3.92
CA PRO A 249 -0.53 19.21 -3.09
C PRO A 249 -0.35 17.87 -3.82
N LEU A 250 0.87 17.34 -3.79
CA LEU A 250 1.27 16.12 -4.51
C LEU A 250 1.72 15.02 -3.55
N ALA A 251 2.25 15.39 -2.38
CA ALA A 251 2.47 14.46 -1.27
C ALA A 251 2.30 15.16 0.07
N TRP A 252 1.65 14.50 1.02
CA TRP A 252 1.38 15.05 2.35
C TRP A 252 1.26 13.97 3.41
N THR A 253 1.44 14.36 4.67
CA THR A 253 1.06 13.53 5.81
C THR A 253 -0.31 13.97 6.33
N ASN A 254 -1.00 13.11 7.08
CA ASN A 254 -2.25 13.44 7.76
C ASN A 254 -2.34 12.69 9.09
N THR A 255 -3.00 13.28 10.08
CA THR A 255 -3.57 12.51 11.19
C THR A 255 -4.98 12.10 10.80
N THR A 256 -5.22 10.79 10.68
CA THR A 256 -6.55 10.28 10.31
C THR A 256 -7.58 10.73 11.35
N LYS A 257 -8.86 10.71 10.97
CA LYS A 257 -9.98 10.98 11.89
C LYS A 257 -9.98 10.08 13.13
N PHE A 258 -9.25 8.97 13.09
CA PHE A 258 -9.15 7.98 14.16
C PHE A 258 -7.80 8.03 14.90
N GLY A 259 -7.00 9.09 14.70
CA GLY A 259 -5.74 9.31 15.41
C GLY A 259 -4.52 8.57 14.86
N GLY A 260 -4.65 7.87 13.72
CA GLY A 260 -3.53 7.19 13.07
C GLY A 260 -2.71 8.12 12.17
N LYS A 261 -1.47 7.74 11.84
CA LYS A 261 -0.65 8.45 10.85
C LYS A 261 -1.04 8.01 9.43
N ALA A 262 -1.12 8.95 8.50
CA ALA A 262 -1.24 8.66 7.09
C ALA A 262 -0.19 9.43 6.28
N PHE A 263 0.30 8.81 5.21
CA PHE A 263 1.03 9.50 4.16
C PHE A 263 0.36 9.20 2.83
N TYR A 264 0.19 10.23 2.01
CA TYR A 264 -0.32 10.08 0.67
C TYR A 264 0.60 10.74 -0.33
N THR A 265 0.71 10.13 -1.52
CA THR A 265 1.25 10.81 -2.69
C THR A 265 0.47 10.49 -3.96
N SER A 266 0.30 11.49 -4.82
CA SER A 266 -0.14 11.27 -6.19
C SER A 266 1.00 10.82 -7.11
N LEU A 267 2.15 10.38 -6.60
CA LEU A 267 3.13 9.65 -7.40
C LEU A 267 2.81 8.16 -7.38
N GLY A 268 3.10 7.47 -8.48
CA GLY A 268 2.84 6.04 -8.62
C GLY A 268 2.46 5.60 -10.03
N HIS A 269 2.59 6.49 -11.01
CA HIS A 269 2.68 6.07 -12.41
C HIS A 269 3.87 5.10 -12.58
N SER A 270 3.82 4.21 -13.57
CA SER A 270 4.93 3.29 -13.82
C SER A 270 6.26 4.00 -14.00
N ASP A 271 6.24 5.17 -14.63
CA ASP A 271 7.43 6.00 -14.88
C ASP A 271 7.88 6.79 -13.65
N ASP A 272 6.96 7.12 -12.73
CA ASP A 272 7.34 7.68 -11.42
C ASP A 272 8.17 6.64 -10.66
N LEU A 273 7.71 5.38 -10.64
CA LEU A 273 8.36 4.29 -9.90
C LEU A 273 9.67 3.81 -10.53
N GLN A 274 9.99 4.23 -11.76
CA GLN A 274 11.32 4.05 -12.36
C GLN A 274 12.36 5.01 -11.76
N GLN A 275 11.96 6.14 -11.21
CA GLN A 275 12.86 7.09 -10.54
C GLN A 275 13.27 6.55 -9.16
N SER A 276 14.58 6.47 -8.90
CA SER A 276 15.13 6.02 -7.61
C SER A 276 14.63 6.85 -6.44
N ASP A 277 14.50 8.15 -6.64
CA ASP A 277 14.08 9.11 -5.62
C ASP A 277 12.62 8.91 -5.21
N VAL A 278 11.73 8.51 -6.13
CA VAL A 278 10.34 8.14 -5.77
C VAL A 278 10.32 6.85 -4.95
N ARG A 279 11.13 5.86 -5.32
CA ARG A 279 11.25 4.61 -4.53
C ARG A 279 11.83 4.87 -3.13
N GLN A 280 12.78 5.79 -3.01
CA GLN A 280 13.33 6.23 -1.72
C GLN A 280 12.30 7.00 -0.89
N LEU A 281 11.51 7.89 -1.50
CA LEU A 281 10.40 8.60 -0.86
C LEU A 281 9.41 7.62 -0.22
N LEU A 282 8.99 6.59 -0.98
CA LEU A 282 8.07 5.57 -0.47
C LEU A 282 8.69 4.74 0.65
N GLN A 283 9.98 4.40 0.55
CA GLN A 283 10.69 3.67 1.61
C GLN A 283 10.76 4.49 2.90
N ASN A 284 11.09 5.79 2.79
CA ASN A 284 11.11 6.70 3.93
C ASN A 284 9.72 6.87 4.54
N ALA A 285 8.67 6.90 3.71
CA ALA A 285 7.29 6.97 4.18
C ALA A 285 6.86 5.73 4.98
N VAL A 286 7.21 4.52 4.52
CA VAL A 286 6.99 3.28 5.30
C VAL A 286 7.70 3.36 6.65
N ALA A 287 8.97 3.74 6.65
CA ALA A 287 9.75 3.86 7.89
C ALA A 287 9.18 4.91 8.85
N TRP A 288 8.75 6.07 8.33
CA TRP A 288 8.15 7.13 9.14
C TRP A 288 6.79 6.71 9.73
N LEU A 289 5.95 6.05 8.94
CA LEU A 289 4.63 5.58 9.39
C LEU A 289 4.72 4.52 10.48
N LEU A 290 5.74 3.66 10.42
CA LEU A 290 5.96 2.59 11.40
C LEU A 290 6.85 3.02 12.58
N ASN A 291 7.39 4.23 12.54
CA ASN A 291 8.15 4.76 13.66
C ASN A 291 7.22 5.31 14.75
N SER A 292 7.31 4.72 15.93
CA SER A 292 6.51 5.06 17.11
C SER A 292 6.94 6.37 17.78
N ASN A 293 8.12 6.90 17.42
CA ASN A 293 8.69 8.10 18.01
C ASN A 293 8.48 9.31 17.07
N ASP A 294 7.37 10.03 17.26
CA ASP A 294 7.26 11.46 16.98
C ASP A 294 6.63 12.14 18.21
#